data_AF-A0A7W7NV88-F1
#
_entry.id   AF-A0A7W7NV88-F1
#
_cell.length_a   1.000
_cell.length_b   1.000
_cell.length_c   1.000
_cell.angle_alpha   90.00
_cell.angle_beta   90.00
_cell.angle_gamma   90.00
#
_symmetry.space_group_name_H-M   'P 1'
#
loop_
_entity.id
_entity.type
_entity.pdbx_description
1 polymer ?
#
loop_
_entity_poly.entity_id
_entity_poly.type
_entity_poly.pdbx_seq_one_letter_code
_entity_poly.pdbx_strand_id
1 'polypeptide(L)'
;MQIIRTIFWVVLTAVLVAFIAMNWTRVPVNIWPVEGGNYLHFEWPVGIIALVFFLAGALPMWLVHRAGRWRLQRRIHALENTAATNATPVSTAPAVTHEPVPAIVDEPLPHTDPLAPRP
;
A
#
# COMPACT_ATOMS: atom_id res chain seq x y z
N MET A 1 14.31 1.39 13.54
CA MET A 1 13.19 2.35 13.35
C MET A 1 12.04 2.17 14.34
N GLN A 2 11.71 0.93 14.75
CA GLN A 2 10.57 0.69 15.65
C GLN A 2 10.79 1.23 17.07
N ILE A 3 11.99 1.05 17.65
CA ILE A 3 12.34 1.59 18.97
C ILE A 3 12.17 3.11 19.01
N ILE A 4 12.72 3.84 18.02
CA ILE A 4 12.62 5.30 17.95
C ILE A 4 11.15 5.74 17.87
N ARG A 5 10.34 5.06 17.06
CA ARG A 5 8.91 5.32 16.96
C ARG A 5 8.18 5.06 18.28
N THR A 6 8.51 3.99 18.99
CA THR A 6 7.91 3.67 20.29
C THR A 6 8.30 4.69 21.35
N ILE A 7 9.58 5.06 21.43
CA ILE A 7 10.07 6.09 22.36
C ILE A 7 9.37 7.43 22.08
N PHE A 8 9.27 7.83 20.81
CA PHE A 8 8.55 9.05 20.43
C PHE A 8 7.09 9.02 20.92
N TRP A 9 6.37 7.92 20.69
CA TRP A 9 4.99 7.77 21.16
C TRP A 9 4.88 7.79 22.68
N VAL A 10 5.79 7.11 23.40
CA VAL A 10 5.82 7.12 24.86
C VAL A 10 6.05 8.53 25.40
N VAL A 11 7.03 9.26 24.86
CA VAL A 11 7.30 10.65 25.25
C VAL A 11 6.11 11.55 24.93
N LEU A 12 5.53 11.41 23.74
CA LEU A 12 4.35 12.18 23.33
C LEU A 12 3.19 11.95 24.30
N THR A 13 2.87 10.70 24.62
CA THR A 13 1.80 10.35 25.57
C THR A 13 2.11 10.86 26.98
N ALA A 14 3.36 10.77 27.44
CA ALA A 14 3.76 11.29 28.75
C ALA A 14 3.56 12.80 28.84
N VAL A 15 3.99 13.56 27.82
CA VAL A 15 3.78 15.02 27.74
C VAL A 15 2.29 15.35 27.72
N LEU A 16 1.50 14.59 26.96
CA LEU A 16 0.05 14.76 26.86
C LEU A 16 -0.64 14.59 28.21
N VAL A 17 -0.32 13.52 28.93
CA VAL A 17 -0.86 13.23 30.26
C VAL A 17 -0.44 14.29 31.26
N ALA A 18 0.84 14.68 31.27
CA ALA A 18 1.34 15.74 32.14
C ALA A 18 0.62 17.07 31.87
N PHE A 19 0.42 17.41 30.60
CA PHE A 19 -0.31 18.62 30.20
C PHE A 19 -1.77 18.59 30.67
N ILE A 20 -2.47 17.46 30.52
CA ILE A 20 -3.85 17.30 31.02
C ILE A 20 -3.88 17.46 32.54
N ALA A 21 -2.95 16.81 33.26
CA ALA A 21 -2.87 16.87 34.72
C ALA A 21 -2.57 18.30 35.23
N MET A 22 -1.63 19.02 34.60
CA MET A 22 -1.29 20.40 34.96
C MET A 22 -2.42 21.38 34.64
N ASN A 23 -3.20 21.11 33.60
CA ASN A 23 -4.34 21.94 33.18
C ASN A 23 -5.69 21.37 33.66
N TRP A 24 -5.69 20.63 34.77
CA TRP A 24 -6.91 20.12 35.41
C TRP A 24 -7.61 21.22 36.21
N THR A 25 -7.93 22.32 35.54
CA THR A 25 -8.73 23.41 36.10
C THR A 25 -10.15 23.30 35.54
N ARG A 26 -11.13 23.24 36.45
CA ARG A 26 -12.55 23.26 36.10
C ARG A 26 -12.97 24.71 35.95
N VAL A 27 -13.24 25.12 34.72
CA VAL A 27 -13.72 26.46 34.42
C VAL A 27 -15.23 26.37 34.17
N PRO A 28 -16.07 27.12 34.91
CA PRO A 28 -17.49 27.14 34.67
C PRO A 28 -17.77 27.83 33.33
N VAL A 29 -18.40 27.11 32.40
CA VAL A 29 -18.90 27.67 31.15
C VAL A 29 -20.40 27.93 31.31
N ASN A 30 -20.83 29.16 31.02
CA ASN A 30 -22.23 29.56 31.05
C ASN A 30 -22.88 29.17 29.73
N ILE A 31 -23.71 28.13 29.72
CA ILE A 31 -24.30 27.60 28.48
C ILE A 31 -25.62 28.29 28.16
N TRP A 32 -26.48 28.52 29.17
CA TRP A 32 -27.79 29.11 28.96
C TRP A 32 -28.28 29.87 30.19
N PRO A 33 -28.88 31.07 30.03
CA PRO A 33 -29.52 31.78 31.13
C PRO A 33 -30.81 31.06 31.54
N VAL A 34 -30.90 30.67 32.81
CA VAL A 34 -32.11 30.08 33.40
C VAL A 34 -32.92 31.18 34.08
N GLU A 35 -34.24 31.03 34.10
CA GLU A 35 -35.16 32.00 34.71
C GLU A 35 -34.81 32.19 36.21
N GLY A 36 -34.69 33.45 36.64
CA GLY A 36 -34.21 33.81 37.98
C GLY A 36 -32.75 34.31 38.05
N GLY A 37 -32.09 34.57 36.91
CA GLY A 37 -30.75 35.17 36.88
C GLY A 37 -29.62 34.17 37.14
N ASN A 38 -29.93 32.88 37.18
CA ASN A 38 -28.96 31.81 37.32
C ASN A 38 -28.51 31.33 35.93
N TYR A 39 -27.28 30.86 35.80
CA TYR A 39 -26.79 30.28 34.55
C TYR A 39 -26.60 28.78 34.72
N LEU A 40 -26.89 28.00 33.68
CA LEU A 40 -26.49 26.60 33.67
C LEU A 40 -24.97 26.53 33.51
N HIS A 41 -24.29 26.23 34.61
CA HIS A 41 -22.84 26.09 34.66
C HIS A 41 -22.44 24.66 34.29
N PHE A 42 -21.57 24.51 33.30
CA PHE A 42 -20.91 23.24 33.03
C PHE A 42 -19.41 23.39 33.26
N GLU A 43 -18.88 22.59 34.18
CA GLU A 43 -17.47 22.59 34.52
C GLU A 43 -16.70 21.71 33.53
N TRP A 44 -16.27 22.29 32.40
CA TRP A 44 -15.40 21.59 31.45
C TRP A 44 -13.94 21.68 31.90
N PRO A 45 -13.20 20.57 32.01
CA PRO A 45 -11.77 20.61 32.26
C PRO A 45 -11.05 21.23 31.06
N VAL A 46 -10.31 22.32 31.29
CA VAL A 46 -9.57 23.04 30.23
C VAL A 46 -8.56 22.11 29.53
N GLY A 47 -7.97 21.18 30.27
CA GLY A 47 -7.07 20.16 29.73
C GLY A 47 -7.67 19.31 28.61
N ILE A 48 -8.98 18.99 28.65
CA ILE A 48 -9.63 18.21 27.59
C ILE A 48 -9.77 19.04 26.31
N ILE A 49 -10.14 20.31 26.45
CA ILE A 49 -10.31 21.22 25.31
C ILE A 49 -8.96 21.42 24.62
N ALA A 50 -7.91 21.72 25.39
CA ALA A 50 -6.58 21.92 24.85
C ALA A 50 -6.00 20.62 24.22
N LEU A 51 -6.31 19.46 24.79
CA LEU A 51 -6.00 18.17 24.18
C LEU A 51 -6.68 17.99 22.82
N VAL A 52 -7.97 18.32 22.72
CA VAL A 52 -8.74 18.22 21.47
C VAL A 52 -8.17 19.17 20.41
N PHE A 53 -7.82 20.40 20.76
CA PHE A 53 -7.17 21.32 19.82
C PHE A 53 -5.78 20.84 19.38
N PHE A 54 -4.99 20.29 20.31
CA PHE A 54 -3.69 19.70 19.98
C PHE A 54 -3.84 18.52 19.01
N LEU A 55 -4.78 17.61 19.27
CA LEU A 55 -5.10 16.53 18.36
C LEU A 55 -5.64 17.08 17.03
N ALA A 56 -6.54 18.06 17.05
CA ALA A 56 -7.12 18.63 15.84
C ALA A 56 -6.05 19.27 14.92
N GLY A 57 -4.98 19.84 15.48
CA GLY A 57 -3.83 20.32 14.70
C GLY A 57 -2.89 19.20 14.25
N ALA A 58 -2.61 18.23 15.11
CA ALA A 58 -1.60 17.20 14.86
C ALA A 58 -2.12 16.01 14.01
N LEU A 59 -3.37 15.58 14.19
CA LEU A 59 -3.98 14.47 13.44
C LEU A 59 -3.95 14.68 11.93
N PRO A 60 -4.43 15.82 11.37
CA PRO A 60 -4.50 15.98 9.93
C PRO A 60 -3.10 15.95 9.29
N MET A 61 -2.11 16.61 9.91
CA MET A 61 -0.72 16.60 9.43
C MET A 61 -0.12 15.18 9.47
N TRP A 62 -0.34 14.46 10.58
CA TRP A 62 0.13 13.08 10.74
C TRP A 62 -0.51 12.13 9.73
N LEU A 63 -1.82 12.28 9.47
CA LEU A 63 -2.57 11.44 8.54
C LEU A 63 -2.10 11.64 7.10
N VAL A 64 -1.84 12.87 6.69
CA VAL A 64 -1.26 13.18 5.36
C VAL A 64 0.10 12.50 5.19
N HIS A 65 0.99 12.64 6.18
CA HIS A 65 2.31 12.02 6.13
C HIS A 65 2.22 10.48 6.07
N ARG A 66 1.30 9.88 6.85
CA ARG A 66 1.06 8.44 6.85
C ARG A 66 0.50 7.94 5.51
N ALA A 67 -0.47 8.65 4.94
CA ALA A 67 -1.09 8.32 3.67
C ALA A 67 -0.09 8.42 2.51
N GLY A 68 0.78 9.44 2.52
CA GLY A 68 1.86 9.58 1.56
C GLY A 68 2.76 8.34 1.54
N ARG A 69 3.29 7.96 2.72
CA ARG A 69 4.16 6.78 2.83
C ARG A 69 3.49 5.49 2.35
N TRP A 70 2.21 5.31 2.68
CA TRP A 70 1.42 4.16 2.22
C TRP A 70 1.23 4.15 0.69
N ARG A 71 0.95 5.30 0.09
CA ARG A 71 0.80 5.44 -1.36
C ARG A 71 2.10 5.12 -2.11
N LEU A 72 3.25 5.60 -1.60
CA LEU A 72 4.54 5.28 -2.20
C LEU A 72 4.86 3.79 -2.11
N GLN A 73 4.64 3.15 -0.96
CA GLN A 73 4.87 1.71 -0.81
C GLN A 73 4.01 0.88 -1.77
N ARG A 74 2.72 1.22 -1.94
CA ARG A 74 1.86 0.56 -2.92
C ARG A 74 2.37 0.69 -4.36
N ARG A 75 2.84 1.88 -4.75
CA ARG A 75 3.37 2.12 -6.09
C ARG A 75 4.64 1.30 -6.34
N ILE A 76 5.54 1.25 -5.36
CA ILE A 76 6.77 0.44 -5.44
C ILE A 76 6.42 -1.04 -5.62
N HIS A 77 5.53 -1.59 -4.79
CA HIS A 77 5.11 -2.98 -4.93
C HIS A 77 4.44 -3.29 -6.27
N ALA A 78 3.64 -2.37 -6.81
CA ALA A 78 3.03 -2.55 -8.12
C ALA A 78 4.10 -2.59 -9.24
N LEU A 79 5.10 -1.71 -9.17
CA LEU A 79 6.23 -1.69 -10.11
C LEU A 79 7.10 -2.94 -10.00
N GLU A 80 7.39 -3.40 -8.77
CA GLU A 80 8.12 -4.65 -8.51
C GLU A 80 7.39 -5.85 -9.09
N ASN A 81 6.08 -5.99 -8.86
CA ASN A 81 5.29 -7.08 -9.41
C ASN A 81 5.22 -7.04 -10.94
N THR A 82 5.15 -5.85 -11.53
CA THR A 82 5.12 -5.68 -12.99
C THR A 82 6.48 -6.04 -13.61
N ALA A 83 7.58 -5.60 -12.99
CA ALA A 83 8.93 -5.96 -13.39
C ALA A 83 9.20 -7.46 -13.24
N ALA A 84 8.76 -8.07 -12.14
CA ALA A 84 8.84 -9.51 -11.91
C ALA A 84 8.05 -10.30 -12.96
N THR A 85 6.82 -9.86 -13.28
CA THR A 85 5.97 -10.51 -14.29
C THR A 85 6.59 -10.40 -15.69
N ASN A 86 7.11 -9.23 -16.07
CA ASN A 86 7.80 -9.01 -17.35
C ASN A 86 9.16 -9.73 -17.46
N ALA A 87 9.82 -10.01 -16.34
CA ALA A 87 11.07 -10.75 -16.30
C ALA A 87 10.87 -12.28 -16.32
N THR A 88 9.64 -12.78 -16.18
CA THR A 88 9.33 -14.20 -16.37
C THR A 88 9.33 -14.51 -17.87
N PRO A 89 10.31 -15.27 -18.40
CA PRO A 89 10.19 -15.76 -19.76
C PRO A 89 8.99 -16.71 -19.81
N VAL A 90 8.06 -16.46 -20.75
CA VAL A 90 7.01 -17.41 -21.11
C VAL A 90 7.69 -18.64 -21.71
N SER A 91 8.09 -19.57 -20.85
CA SER A 91 8.53 -20.91 -21.26
C SER A 91 7.29 -21.81 -21.37
N THR A 92 6.52 -21.58 -22.42
CA THR A 92 5.71 -22.62 -23.05
C THR A 92 5.71 -22.35 -24.55
N ALA A 93 6.84 -22.66 -25.18
CA ALA A 93 6.77 -23.15 -26.55
C ALA A 93 5.97 -24.47 -26.48
N PRO A 94 4.93 -24.67 -27.29
CA PRO A 94 4.38 -26.00 -27.47
C PRO A 94 5.52 -26.89 -27.95
N ALA A 95 5.81 -27.97 -27.23
CA ALA A 95 6.68 -29.00 -27.76
C ALA A 95 6.01 -29.51 -29.05
N VAL A 96 6.55 -29.09 -30.19
CA VAL A 96 6.26 -29.75 -31.46
C VAL A 96 6.90 -31.12 -31.33
N THR A 97 6.10 -32.10 -30.91
CA THR A 97 6.40 -33.52 -31.04
C THR A 97 6.81 -33.73 -32.49
N HIS A 98 8.11 -33.91 -32.72
CA HIS A 98 8.57 -34.42 -33.99
C HIS A 98 8.09 -35.87 -34.03
N GLU A 99 7.03 -36.10 -34.79
CA GLU A 99 6.65 -37.43 -35.24
C GLU A 99 7.88 -38.03 -35.96
N PRO A 100 8.25 -39.30 -35.71
CA PRO A 100 9.37 -39.90 -36.42
C PRO A 100 8.99 -39.94 -37.90
N VAL A 101 9.74 -39.19 -38.71
CA VAL A 101 9.68 -39.31 -40.17
C VAL A 101 9.96 -40.79 -40.49
N PRO A 102 9.07 -41.51 -41.21
CA PRO A 102 9.33 -42.87 -41.61
C PRO A 102 10.63 -42.89 -42.42
N ALA A 103 11.54 -43.79 -42.06
CA ALA A 103 12.72 -44.07 -42.86
C ALA A 103 12.27 -44.32 -44.30
N ILE A 104 12.71 -43.45 -45.20
CA ILE A 104 12.56 -43.62 -46.64
C ILE A 104 13.34 -44.90 -46.94
N VAL A 105 12.63 -46.00 -47.15
CA VAL A 105 13.17 -47.21 -47.74
C VAL A 105 13.58 -46.82 -49.15
N ASP A 106 14.87 -46.95 -49.45
CA ASP A 106 15.40 -46.85 -50.82
C ASP A 106 14.69 -47.90 -51.69
N GLU A 107 13.63 -47.48 -52.37
CA GLU A 107 13.04 -48.22 -53.47
C GLU A 107 13.83 -47.85 -54.74
N PRO A 108 14.48 -48.79 -55.42
CA PRO A 108 15.26 -48.49 -56.61
C PRO A 108 14.30 -48.07 -57.74
N LEU A 109 14.44 -46.82 -58.16
CA LEU A 109 13.72 -46.23 -59.30
C LEU A 109 13.83 -47.14 -60.54
N PRO A 110 12.74 -47.44 -61.26
CA PRO A 110 12.84 -48.05 -62.57
C PRO A 110 13.51 -47.04 -63.51
N HIS A 111 14.64 -47.46 -64.10
CA HIS A 111 15.34 -46.71 -65.13
C HIS A 111 14.43 -46.52 -66.35
N THR A 112 13.85 -45.33 -66.51
CA THR A 112 13.33 -44.85 -67.80
C THR A 112 14.45 -44.12 -68.52
N ASP A 113 15.08 -44.84 -69.43
CA ASP A 113 16.10 -44.37 -70.37
C ASP A 113 15.48 -43.38 -71.39
N PRO A 114 15.92 -42.11 -71.46
CA PRO A 114 15.48 -41.17 -72.47
C PRO A 114 16.52 -41.03 -73.59
N LEU A 115 16.08 -41.42 -74.81
CA LEU A 115 16.46 -40.87 -76.11
C LEU A 115 17.79 -41.34 -76.75
N ALA A 116 17.68 -42.37 -77.59
CA ALA A 116 18.59 -42.58 -78.72
C ALA A 116 18.20 -41.66 -79.91
N PRO A 117 19.17 -41.11 -80.68
CA PRO A 117 18.91 -40.13 -81.73
C PRO A 117 18.47 -40.76 -83.07
N ARG A 118 17.63 -40.01 -83.80
CA ARG A 118 17.10 -40.35 -85.13
C ARG A 118 18.21 -40.49 -86.20
N PRO A 119 17.98 -41.37 -87.18
CA PRO A 119 18.17 -41.05 -88.60
C PRO A 119 16.83 -40.95 -89.36
#